data_AF-A0A7S1N065-F1
#
_entry.id   AF-A0A7S1N065-F1
#
_cell.length_a   1.000
_cell.length_b   1.000
_cell.length_c   1.000
_cell.angle_alpha   90.00
_cell.angle_beta   90.00
_cell.angle_gamma   90.00
#
_symmetry.space_group_name_H-M   'P 1'
#
loop_
_entity.id
_entity.type
_entity.pdbx_description
1 polymer ?
#
loop_
_entity_poly.entity_id
_entity_poly.type
_entity_poly.pdbx_seq_one_letter_code
_entity_poly.pdbx_strand_id
1 'polypeptide(L)'
;KRAERFSTELGLAYKPVEVADDIREDEEKKKKRAERFGTEYKPADLSGLMEVDLLEKRREAEASSSSRLDTIHVYGVDLLSTKEILQYFQEYLPQYVEWINDSSCNVVFSDSDTAKRVLAGLGKPLAESMDSVDQLYKSMGKTWHKGEDFVKSGGSAKVPLIFRLATDEDVKPRGKGRNTRGLWLNDPSARQRYA
;
A
#
# COMPACT_ATOMS: atom_id res chain seq x y z
N LYS A 1 -7.46 -11.24 -35.94
CA LYS A 1 -6.32 -11.50 -36.86
C LYS A 1 -4.92 -11.19 -36.25
N ARG A 2 -4.73 -11.28 -34.92
CA ARG A 2 -3.39 -11.07 -34.29
C ARG A 2 -2.69 -12.39 -33.92
N ALA A 3 -3.46 -13.43 -33.63
CA ALA A 3 -2.94 -14.76 -33.27
C ALA A 3 -2.28 -15.51 -34.44
N GLU A 4 -2.67 -15.21 -35.69
CA GLU A 4 -2.17 -15.92 -36.88
C GLU A 4 -0.70 -15.61 -37.24
N ARG A 5 -0.09 -14.58 -36.63
CA ARG A 5 1.32 -14.21 -36.89
C ARG A 5 2.33 -14.88 -35.95
N PHE A 6 1.88 -15.68 -34.99
CA PHE A 6 2.71 -16.43 -34.05
C PHE A 6 2.74 -17.95 -34.39
N SER A 7 2.61 -18.30 -35.67
CA SER A 7 2.89 -19.66 -36.14
C SER A 7 4.40 -19.90 -36.09
N THR A 8 4.90 -20.28 -34.92
CA THR A 8 6.23 -20.88 -34.80
C THR A 8 6.18 -22.28 -35.42
N GLU A 9 7.08 -22.58 -36.35
CA GLU A 9 7.35 -23.91 -36.93
C GLU A 9 7.88 -24.94 -35.90
N LEU A 10 7.71 -24.66 -34.61
CA LEU A 10 7.91 -25.60 -33.52
C LEU A 10 6.54 -26.13 -33.17
N GLY A 11 6.24 -27.37 -33.55
CA GLY A 11 4.97 -28.07 -33.33
C GLY A 11 4.58 -28.29 -31.85
N LEU A 12 4.63 -27.25 -31.02
CA LEU A 12 4.06 -27.24 -29.69
C LEU A 12 2.54 -27.12 -29.82
N ALA A 13 1.86 -28.26 -29.74
CA ALA A 13 0.42 -28.30 -29.55
C ALA A 13 0.09 -27.71 -28.18
N TYR A 14 -0.79 -26.70 -28.17
CA TYR A 14 -1.38 -26.17 -26.94
C TYR A 14 -2.19 -27.29 -26.27
N LYS A 15 -1.78 -27.69 -25.07
CA LYS A 15 -2.56 -28.59 -24.22
C LYS A 15 -3.29 -27.73 -23.18
N PRO A 16 -4.63 -27.85 -23.04
CA PRO A 16 -5.35 -27.23 -21.95
C PRO A 16 -4.83 -27.79 -20.62
N VAL A 17 -4.63 -26.92 -19.63
CA VAL A 17 -4.11 -27.28 -18.31
C VAL A 17 -5.10 -28.20 -17.61
N GLU A 18 -4.71 -29.45 -17.34
CA GLU A 18 -5.53 -30.38 -16.57
C GLU A 18 -5.29 -30.11 -15.07
N VAL A 19 -6.39 -29.84 -14.36
CA VAL A 19 -6.44 -28.92 -13.20
C VAL A 19 -5.81 -29.47 -11.90
N ALA A 20 -5.36 -30.72 -11.82
CA ALA A 20 -4.93 -31.32 -10.54
C ALA A 20 -3.47 -31.76 -10.48
N ASP A 21 -2.97 -32.43 -11.52
CA ASP A 21 -1.62 -33.02 -11.49
C ASP A 21 -0.55 -32.01 -11.90
N ASP A 22 -0.85 -31.11 -12.85
CA ASP A 22 0.07 -30.06 -13.30
C ASP A 22 0.34 -29.01 -12.20
N ILE A 23 -0.62 -28.74 -11.31
CA ILE A 23 -0.46 -27.78 -10.20
C ILE A 23 0.63 -28.26 -9.23
N ARG A 24 0.64 -29.56 -8.91
CA ARG A 24 1.63 -30.16 -7.99
C ARG A 24 3.04 -30.11 -8.56
N GLU A 25 3.18 -30.43 -9.85
CA GLU A 25 4.48 -30.34 -10.52
C GLU A 25 5.03 -28.91 -10.57
N ASP A 26 4.17 -27.92 -10.80
CA ASP A 26 4.57 -26.52 -10.85
C ASP A 26 5.00 -25.99 -9.48
N GLU A 27 4.38 -26.43 -8.40
CA GLU A 27 4.83 -26.13 -7.02
C GLU A 27 6.22 -26.71 -6.74
N GLU A 28 6.50 -27.94 -7.17
CA GLU A 28 7.81 -28.57 -7.01
C GLU A 28 8.90 -27.87 -7.84
N LYS A 29 8.59 -27.47 -9.07
CA LYS A 29 9.51 -26.68 -9.92
C LYS A 29 9.82 -25.33 -9.29
N LYS A 30 8.82 -24.68 -8.66
CA LYS A 30 9.00 -23.43 -7.91
C LYS A 30 9.85 -23.63 -6.65
N LYS A 31 9.64 -24.72 -5.89
CA LYS A 31 10.48 -25.08 -4.73
C LYS A 31 11.95 -25.29 -5.12
N LYS A 32 12.21 -26.08 -6.16
CA LYS A 32 13.59 -26.31 -6.69
C LYS A 32 14.27 -25.02 -7.13
N ARG A 33 13.51 -24.08 -7.69
CA ARG A 33 14.02 -22.74 -8.02
C ARG A 33 14.36 -21.95 -6.76
N ALA A 34 13.48 -21.94 -5.77
CA ALA A 34 13.72 -21.25 -4.50
C ALA A 34 15.00 -21.77 -3.81
N GLU A 35 15.20 -23.10 -3.79
CA GLU A 35 16.42 -23.75 -3.29
C GLU A 35 17.67 -23.32 -4.08
N ARG A 36 17.58 -23.25 -5.42
CA ARG A 36 18.68 -22.77 -6.28
C ARG A 36 19.09 -21.34 -5.95
N PHE A 37 18.14 -20.49 -5.58
CA PHE A 37 18.39 -19.10 -5.22
C PHE A 37 18.60 -18.88 -3.70
N GLY A 38 18.61 -19.95 -2.89
CA GLY A 38 18.80 -19.86 -1.44
C GLY A 38 17.66 -19.17 -0.69
N THR A 39 16.46 -19.18 -1.25
CA THR A 39 15.26 -18.53 -0.71
C THR A 39 14.24 -19.59 -0.28
N GLU A 40 13.48 -19.32 0.79
CA GLU A 40 12.40 -20.22 1.24
C GLU A 40 11.16 -20.05 0.36
N TYR A 41 10.61 -21.15 -0.17
CA TYR A 41 9.33 -21.13 -0.87
C TYR A 41 8.18 -21.02 0.13
N LYS A 42 7.55 -19.85 0.19
CA LYS A 42 6.28 -19.66 0.90
C LYS A 42 5.13 -19.80 -0.11
N PRO A 43 4.15 -20.70 0.12
CA PRO A 43 2.98 -20.78 -0.76
C PRO A 43 2.26 -19.43 -0.77
N ALA A 44 1.70 -19.06 -1.92
CA ALA A 44 0.90 -17.84 -2.03
C ALA A 44 -0.31 -17.96 -1.11
N ASP A 45 -0.24 -17.27 0.04
CA ASP A 45 -1.31 -17.30 1.02
C ASP A 45 -2.52 -16.54 0.42
N LEU A 46 -3.57 -17.28 0.10
CA LEU A 46 -4.84 -16.76 -0.45
C LEU A 46 -5.59 -15.87 0.57
N SER A 47 -5.08 -15.75 1.79
CA SER A 47 -5.60 -14.92 2.88
C SER A 47 -5.53 -13.40 2.60
N GLY A 48 -4.88 -12.96 1.51
CA GLY A 48 -4.80 -11.55 1.12
C GLY A 48 -3.92 -10.69 2.04
N LEU A 49 -3.29 -11.32 3.04
CA LEU A 49 -2.22 -10.76 3.88
C LEU A 49 -0.85 -11.09 3.29
N MET A 50 -0.70 -10.97 1.96
CA MET A 50 0.65 -10.70 1.48
C MET A 50 1.17 -9.54 2.32
N GLU A 51 2.39 -9.71 2.86
CA GLU A 51 3.24 -8.57 3.15
C GLU A 51 3.33 -7.83 1.82
N VAL A 52 2.38 -6.93 1.57
CA VAL A 52 2.48 -5.98 0.48
C VAL A 52 3.82 -5.34 0.78
N ASP A 53 4.80 -5.56 -0.10
CA ASP A 53 6.11 -4.93 0.02
C ASP A 53 5.87 -3.45 -0.26
N LEU A 54 5.41 -2.75 0.78
CA LEU A 54 5.05 -1.35 0.73
C LEU A 54 6.35 -0.58 0.51
N LEU A 55 6.32 0.35 -0.43
CA LEU A 55 7.51 1.04 -0.91
C LEU A 55 8.27 1.75 0.22
N GLU A 56 7.53 2.28 1.18
CA GLU A 56 8.05 2.97 2.34
C GLU A 56 7.51 2.42 3.65
N LYS A 57 8.35 2.42 4.68
CA LYS A 57 7.98 1.97 6.03
C LYS A 57 6.97 2.91 6.70
N ARG A 58 5.98 2.32 7.38
CA ARG A 58 5.03 3.03 8.25
C ARG A 58 5.75 3.87 9.30
N ARG A 59 5.31 5.13 9.46
CA ARG A 59 5.79 6.06 10.50
C ARG A 59 4.77 6.16 11.62
N GLU A 60 5.22 5.88 12.84
CA GLU A 60 4.41 6.04 14.05
C GLU A 60 4.37 7.52 14.46
N ALA A 61 3.23 7.95 15.02
CA ALA A 61 3.11 9.29 15.59
C ALA A 61 3.88 9.38 16.92
N GLU A 62 4.64 10.46 17.11
CA GLU A 62 5.23 10.72 18.43
C GLU A 62 4.13 11.04 19.46
N ALA A 63 4.31 10.62 20.72
CA ALA A 63 3.33 10.87 21.78
C ALA A 63 3.15 12.37 22.09
N SER A 64 4.16 13.18 21.81
CA SER A 64 4.20 14.64 22.02
C SER A 64 3.51 15.45 20.93
N SER A 65 3.33 14.91 19.72
CA SER A 65 2.81 15.68 18.59
C SER A 65 1.32 15.96 18.69
N SER A 66 0.91 17.15 18.25
CA SER A 66 -0.49 17.57 18.19
C SER A 66 -1.19 16.91 16.99
N SER A 67 -2.45 16.53 17.18
CA SER A 67 -3.28 15.89 16.15
C SER A 67 -4.06 16.93 15.35
N ARG A 68 -4.03 16.81 14.02
CA ARG A 68 -4.89 17.53 13.08
C ARG A 68 -6.26 16.86 13.04
N LEU A 69 -7.21 17.42 13.77
CA LEU A 69 -8.51 16.80 14.03
C LEU A 69 -9.41 16.69 12.78
N ASP A 70 -9.14 17.47 11.74
CA ASP A 70 -9.86 17.51 10.45
C ASP A 70 -9.25 16.60 9.38
N THR A 71 -8.14 15.93 9.69
CA THR A 71 -7.28 15.27 8.70
C THR A 71 -6.97 13.83 9.13
N ILE A 72 -7.05 12.90 8.18
CA ILE A 72 -6.73 11.48 8.41
C ILE A 72 -5.46 11.13 7.66
N HIS A 73 -4.51 10.52 8.36
CA HIS A 73 -3.31 9.96 7.76
C HIS A 73 -3.57 8.51 7.33
N VAL A 74 -3.33 8.22 6.05
CA VAL A 74 -3.61 6.92 5.42
C VAL A 74 -2.29 6.31 4.94
N TYR A 75 -2.13 5.01 5.17
CA TYR A 75 -0.97 4.22 4.76
C TYR A 75 -1.43 2.96 4.01
N GLY A 76 -0.61 2.53 3.04
CA GLY A 76 -0.93 1.44 2.11
C GLY A 76 -1.53 1.91 0.78
N VAL A 77 -1.22 3.14 0.36
CA VAL A 77 -1.80 3.77 -0.84
C VAL A 77 -0.99 3.57 -2.12
N ASP A 78 -0.01 2.67 -2.11
CA ASP A 78 0.99 2.44 -3.17
C ASP A 78 0.37 2.14 -4.55
N LEU A 79 -0.79 1.47 -4.56
CA LEU A 79 -1.50 1.08 -5.78
C LEU A 79 -2.70 1.99 -6.10
N LEU A 80 -2.90 3.04 -5.30
CA LEU A 80 -4.07 3.91 -5.38
C LEU A 80 -3.73 5.28 -5.96
N SER A 81 -4.60 5.73 -6.84
CA SER A 81 -4.61 7.11 -7.34
C SER A 81 -5.39 8.03 -6.40
N THR A 82 -5.20 9.34 -6.57
CA THR A 82 -5.95 10.36 -5.82
C THR A 82 -7.46 10.19 -5.99
N LYS A 83 -7.93 9.84 -7.19
CA LYS A 83 -9.35 9.60 -7.46
C LYS A 83 -9.88 8.40 -6.67
N GLU A 84 -9.11 7.31 -6.60
CA GLU A 84 -9.49 6.09 -5.87
C GLU A 84 -9.53 6.34 -4.36
N ILE A 85 -8.59 7.12 -3.81
CA ILE A 85 -8.59 7.50 -2.39
C ILE A 85 -9.81 8.37 -2.06
N LEU A 86 -10.10 9.40 -2.88
CA LEU A 86 -11.29 10.23 -2.70
C LEU A 86 -12.58 9.41 -2.83
N GLN A 87 -12.60 8.42 -3.72
CA GLN A 87 -13.73 7.51 -3.88
C GLN A 87 -13.93 6.62 -2.64
N TYR A 88 -12.85 6.13 -2.02
CA TYR A 88 -12.94 5.33 -0.79
C TYR A 88 -13.60 6.11 0.35
N PHE A 89 -13.31 7.40 0.48
CA PHE A 89 -13.90 8.26 1.52
C PHE A 89 -15.17 9.00 1.07
N GLN A 90 -15.73 8.72 -0.11
CA GLN A 90 -16.77 9.55 -0.74
C GLN A 90 -17.99 9.85 0.14
N GLU A 91 -18.41 8.91 1.00
CA GLU A 91 -19.56 9.07 1.91
C GLU A 91 -19.36 10.20 2.93
N TYR A 92 -18.10 10.56 3.18
CA TYR A 92 -17.68 11.58 4.13
C TYR A 92 -17.23 12.88 3.45
N LEU A 93 -17.42 13.02 2.13
CA LEU A 93 -17.13 14.24 1.37
C LEU A 93 -15.70 14.78 1.62
N PRO A 94 -14.66 14.00 1.26
CA PRO A 94 -13.27 14.44 1.41
C PRO A 94 -13.02 15.67 0.52
N GLN A 95 -12.24 16.63 1.03
CA GLN A 95 -11.92 17.83 0.26
C GLN A 95 -10.80 17.57 -0.74
N TYR A 96 -9.65 17.14 -0.24
CA TYR A 96 -8.46 16.90 -1.05
C TYR A 96 -7.48 15.94 -0.36
N VAL A 97 -6.48 15.48 -1.12
CA VAL A 97 -5.43 14.56 -0.67
C VAL A 97 -4.08 15.27 -0.67
N GLU A 98 -3.38 15.22 0.46
CA GLU A 98 -2.00 15.69 0.62
C GLU A 98 -1.04 14.50 0.57
N TRP A 99 -0.33 14.32 -0.54
CA TRP A 99 0.65 13.24 -0.66
C TRP A 99 1.90 13.53 0.15
N ILE A 100 2.27 12.60 1.03
CA ILE A 100 3.50 12.68 1.82
C ILE A 100 4.62 11.94 1.10
N ASN A 101 4.35 10.68 0.72
CA ASN A 101 5.25 9.79 -0.01
C ASN A 101 4.43 8.80 -0.86
N ASP A 102 5.07 7.79 -1.45
CA ASP A 102 4.38 6.84 -2.34
C ASP A 102 3.47 5.85 -1.60
N SER A 103 3.73 5.60 -0.31
CA SER A 103 2.95 4.65 0.52
C SER A 103 1.99 5.31 1.51
N SER A 104 1.96 6.64 1.60
CA SER A 104 1.15 7.38 2.57
C SER A 104 0.72 8.78 2.09
N CYS A 105 -0.48 9.16 2.49
CA CYS A 105 -1.08 10.46 2.21
C CYS A 105 -1.99 10.91 3.35
N ASN A 106 -2.28 12.20 3.42
CA ASN A 106 -3.35 12.71 4.27
C ASN A 106 -4.60 12.99 3.46
N VAL A 107 -5.76 12.70 4.03
CA VAL A 107 -7.07 13.05 3.49
C VAL A 107 -7.67 14.12 4.39
N VAL A 108 -7.96 15.29 3.81
CA VAL A 108 -8.45 16.47 4.53
C VAL A 108 -9.97 16.56 4.36
N PHE A 109 -10.68 16.82 5.46
CA PHE A 109 -12.14 16.98 5.51
C PHE A 109 -12.52 18.43 5.82
N SER A 110 -13.80 18.79 5.67
CA SER A 110 -14.30 20.13 6.01
C SER A 110 -14.25 20.39 7.51
N ASP A 111 -14.56 19.37 8.30
CA ASP A 111 -14.80 19.49 9.74
C ASP A 111 -14.13 18.35 10.51
N SER A 112 -13.72 18.65 11.74
CA SER A 112 -13.15 17.65 12.65
C SER A 112 -14.12 16.51 12.98
N ASP A 113 -15.42 16.77 13.00
CA ASP A 113 -16.41 15.74 13.29
C ASP A 113 -16.57 14.74 12.15
N THR A 114 -16.29 15.14 10.92
CA THR A 114 -16.31 14.26 9.75
C THR A 114 -15.16 13.27 9.83
N ALA A 115 -13.95 13.72 10.14
CA ALA A 115 -12.79 12.84 10.34
C ALA A 115 -13.02 11.82 11.48
N LYS A 116 -13.68 12.23 12.57
CA LYS A 116 -14.08 11.32 13.66
C LYS A 116 -15.06 10.25 13.17
N ARG A 117 -16.06 10.63 12.37
CA ARG A 117 -17.04 9.68 11.82
C ARG A 117 -16.39 8.68 10.88
N VAL A 118 -15.41 9.10 10.08
CA VAL A 118 -14.62 8.20 9.22
C VAL A 118 -13.90 7.15 10.07
N LEU A 119 -13.22 7.57 11.13
CA LEU A 119 -12.51 6.64 12.03
C LEU A 119 -13.46 5.65 12.70
N ALA A 120 -14.59 6.13 13.21
CA ALA A 120 -15.57 5.28 13.87
C ALA A 120 -16.35 4.36 12.90
N GLY A 121 -16.59 4.83 11.67
CA GLY A 121 -17.41 4.12 10.69
C GLY A 121 -16.63 3.12 9.84
N LEU A 122 -15.44 3.49 9.37
CA LEU A 122 -14.61 2.64 8.50
C LEU A 122 -13.51 1.91 9.28
N GLY A 123 -13.05 2.46 10.41
CA GLY A 123 -11.87 2.00 11.11
C GLY A 123 -12.15 0.91 12.14
N LYS A 124 -11.44 -0.21 12.04
CA LYS A 124 -11.33 -1.22 13.11
C LYS A 124 -9.99 -1.04 13.82
N PRO A 125 -9.94 -0.74 15.13
CA PRO A 125 -8.68 -0.51 15.82
C PRO A 125 -7.78 -1.75 15.73
N LEU A 126 -6.50 -1.56 15.39
CA LEU A 126 -5.52 -2.63 15.26
C LEU A 126 -4.90 -3.01 16.62
N ALA A 127 -4.98 -2.11 17.61
CA ALA A 127 -4.56 -2.38 18.98
C ALA A 127 -5.76 -2.84 19.81
N GLU A 128 -5.61 -3.96 20.52
CA GLU A 128 -6.54 -4.42 21.55
C GLU A 128 -6.34 -3.57 22.82
N SER A 129 -6.97 -2.40 22.92
CA SER A 129 -6.95 -1.65 24.19
C SER A 129 -8.27 -0.94 24.50
N MET A 130 -9.07 -1.64 25.33
CA MET A 130 -9.96 -1.17 26.41
C MET A 130 -11.09 -0.16 26.10
N ASP A 131 -12.29 -0.73 25.89
CA ASP A 131 -13.56 -0.58 26.65
C ASP A 131 -14.16 0.78 27.03
N SER A 132 -13.58 1.93 26.66
CA SER A 132 -14.27 3.20 26.88
C SER A 132 -14.08 4.20 25.75
N VAL A 133 -15.23 4.66 25.20
CA VAL A 133 -15.32 5.60 24.08
C VAL A 133 -14.50 6.87 24.36
N ASP A 134 -14.42 7.31 25.62
CA ASP A 134 -13.73 8.53 26.05
C ASP A 134 -12.20 8.37 26.12
N GLN A 135 -11.71 7.19 26.52
CA GLN A 135 -10.28 6.88 26.54
C GLN A 135 -9.77 6.57 25.12
N LEU A 136 -10.67 6.01 24.29
CA LEU A 136 -10.54 5.92 22.85
C LEU A 136 -10.43 7.32 22.23
N TYR A 137 -11.15 8.37 22.67
CA TYR A 137 -10.95 9.74 22.14
C TYR A 137 -9.58 10.34 22.48
N LYS A 138 -9.03 10.02 23.66
CA LYS A 138 -7.66 10.43 24.04
C LYS A 138 -6.56 9.65 23.32
N SER A 139 -6.83 8.41 22.92
CA SER A 139 -5.89 7.53 22.20
C SER A 139 -6.09 7.51 20.67
N MET A 140 -7.28 7.86 20.16
CA MET A 140 -7.68 7.84 18.73
C MET A 140 -6.85 8.76 17.86
N GLY A 141 -6.22 9.77 18.46
CA GLY A 141 -5.24 10.61 17.80
C GLY A 141 -4.13 9.80 17.11
N LYS A 142 -3.78 8.63 17.66
CA LYS A 142 -2.53 7.94 17.35
C LYS A 142 -2.69 6.44 17.13
N THR A 143 -3.82 5.85 17.52
CA THR A 143 -4.07 4.43 17.25
C THR A 143 -4.37 4.19 15.77
N TRP A 144 -3.74 3.15 15.23
CA TRP A 144 -4.01 2.71 13.87
C TRP A 144 -5.32 1.94 13.79
N HIS A 145 -6.09 2.26 12.75
CA HIS A 145 -7.33 1.58 12.41
C HIS A 145 -7.15 0.94 11.04
N LYS A 146 -7.57 -0.32 10.91
CA LYS A 146 -7.68 -1.00 9.62
C LYS A 146 -9.05 -0.70 9.01
N GLY A 147 -9.04 -0.19 7.78
CA GLY A 147 -10.24 0.03 6.99
C GLY A 147 -10.76 -1.23 6.32
N GLU A 148 -11.88 -1.09 5.61
CA GLU A 148 -12.30 -2.07 4.62
C GLU A 148 -11.29 -2.12 3.46
N ASP A 149 -11.07 -3.32 2.91
CA ASP A 149 -10.15 -3.51 1.80
C ASP A 149 -10.69 -2.82 0.55
N PHE A 150 -9.87 -1.95 -0.06
CA PHE A 150 -10.26 -1.28 -1.30
C PHE A 150 -10.15 -2.25 -2.48
N VAL A 151 -11.23 -2.38 -3.25
CA VAL A 151 -11.26 -3.17 -4.48
C VAL A 151 -11.23 -2.23 -5.68
N LYS A 152 -10.16 -2.32 -6.46
CA LYS A 152 -9.98 -1.49 -7.66
C LYS A 152 -11.02 -1.83 -8.74
N SER A 153 -11.58 -0.80 -9.38
CA SER A 153 -12.52 -0.99 -10.49
C SER A 153 -11.84 -1.76 -11.63
N GLY A 154 -12.26 -3.02 -11.84
CA GLY A 154 -11.72 -3.91 -12.86
C GLY A 154 -10.56 -4.81 -12.44
N GLY A 155 -10.16 -4.81 -11.16
CA GLY A 155 -9.14 -5.72 -10.62
C GLY A 155 -9.67 -6.57 -9.47
N SER A 156 -9.15 -7.79 -9.32
CA SER A 156 -9.38 -8.65 -8.13
C SER A 156 -8.46 -8.32 -6.95
N ALA A 157 -7.54 -7.37 -7.14
CA ALA A 157 -6.59 -6.96 -6.11
C ALA A 157 -7.29 -6.17 -5.01
N LYS A 158 -7.27 -6.72 -3.80
CA LYS A 158 -7.69 -6.07 -2.56
C LYS A 158 -6.51 -5.31 -1.98
N VAL A 159 -6.69 -4.02 -1.73
CA VAL A 159 -5.67 -3.17 -1.12
C VAL A 159 -6.09 -2.90 0.33
N PRO A 160 -5.43 -3.50 1.34
CA PRO A 160 -5.73 -3.21 2.73
C PRO A 160 -5.25 -1.80 3.07
N LEU A 161 -6.17 -0.94 3.49
CA LEU A 161 -5.85 0.40 3.96
C LEU A 161 -5.85 0.45 5.48
N ILE A 162 -4.91 1.20 6.02
CA ILE A 162 -4.91 1.56 7.43
C ILE A 162 -4.79 3.07 7.58
N PHE A 163 -5.34 3.60 8.65
CA PHE A 163 -5.33 5.03 8.89
C PHE A 163 -5.43 5.37 10.38
N ARG A 164 -5.03 6.59 10.71
CA ARG A 164 -5.14 7.22 12.03
C ARG A 164 -5.43 8.71 11.86
N LEU A 165 -5.72 9.42 12.95
CA LEU A 165 -5.70 10.88 12.90
C LEU A 165 -4.30 11.37 12.50
N ALA A 166 -4.26 12.34 11.58
CA ALA A 166 -3.01 12.95 11.19
C ALA A 166 -2.44 13.78 12.35
N THR A 167 -1.12 13.88 12.41
CA THR A 167 -0.41 14.79 13.32
C THR A 167 0.26 15.90 12.52
N ASP A 168 0.76 16.92 13.21
CA ASP A 168 1.54 18.00 12.59
C ASP A 168 2.86 17.50 11.96
N GLU A 169 3.30 16.29 12.31
CA GLU A 169 4.48 15.62 11.76
C GLU A 169 4.20 14.88 10.45
N ASP A 170 2.93 14.62 10.14
CA ASP A 170 2.49 13.97 8.90
C ASP A 170 2.51 14.96 7.74
N VAL A 171 3.66 15.59 7.54
CA VAL A 171 3.93 16.52 6.46
C VAL A 171 5.00 15.94 5.55
N LYS A 172 4.90 16.28 4.26
CA LYS A 172 5.96 15.97 3.32
C LYS A 172 7.26 16.63 3.79
N PRO A 173 8.37 15.89 3.95
CA PRO A 173 9.61 16.45 4.47
C PRO A 173 10.07 17.62 3.58
N ARG A 174 10.07 18.84 4.12
CA ARG A 174 10.51 20.05 3.42
C ARG A 174 12.02 20.20 3.63
N GLY A 175 12.81 19.72 2.67
CA GLY A 175 14.25 19.90 2.68
C GLY A 175 15.01 18.64 2.27
N LYS A 176 15.84 18.77 1.24
CA LYS A 176 16.52 17.67 0.53
C LYS A 176 15.55 16.61 0.01
N GLY A 177 14.63 17.03 -0.87
CA GLY A 177 14.48 16.18 -2.05
C GLY A 177 15.89 15.95 -2.57
N ARG A 178 16.39 14.71 -2.54
CA ARG A 178 17.57 14.34 -3.31
C ARG A 178 17.28 14.91 -4.69
N ASN A 179 17.96 15.99 -5.07
CA ASN A 179 17.82 16.55 -6.40
C ASN A 179 18.01 15.36 -7.33
N THR A 180 16.97 14.91 -8.01
CA THR A 180 17.07 13.72 -8.85
C THR A 180 18.10 13.95 -9.95
N ARG A 181 18.28 15.22 -10.34
CA ARG A 181 19.39 15.74 -11.16
C ARG A 181 20.79 15.49 -10.57
N GLY A 182 20.93 15.44 -9.25
CA GLY A 182 22.20 15.24 -8.54
C GLY A 182 22.56 13.77 -8.26
N LEU A 183 21.64 12.82 -8.46
CA LEU A 183 21.90 11.40 -8.23
C LEU A 183 22.96 10.85 -9.19
N TRP A 184 22.96 11.32 -10.45
CA TRP A 184 23.92 10.95 -11.49
C TRP A 184 25.29 11.61 -11.32
N LEU A 185 25.36 12.74 -10.59
CA LEU A 185 26.61 13.48 -10.37
C LEU A 185 27.50 12.83 -9.30
N ASN A 186 26.91 12.04 -8.41
CA ASN A 186 27.61 11.33 -7.35
C ASN A 186 27.84 9.84 -7.66
N ASP A 187 27.56 9.39 -8.89
CA ASP A 187 27.90 8.03 -9.32
C ASP A 187 29.40 7.97 -9.68
N PRO A 188 30.25 7.29 -8.88
CA PRO A 188 31.67 7.16 -9.19
C PRO A 188 31.93 6.41 -10.51
N SER A 189 30.97 5.63 -11.02
CA SER A 189 31.09 4.90 -12.29
C SER A 189 30.85 5.78 -13.52
N ALA A 190 30.16 6.92 -13.38
CA ALA A 190 29.88 7.85 -14.47
C ALA A 190 31.11 8.67 -14.89
N ARG A 191 32.08 8.87 -13.99
CA ARG A 191 33.32 9.62 -14.27
C ARG A 191 34.32 8.89 -15.16
N GLN A 192 34.16 7.58 -15.33
CA GLN A 192 35.18 6.74 -15.98
C GLN A 192 34.95 6.55 -17.49
N ARG A 193 33.91 7.16 -18.08
CA ARG A 193 33.55 6.96 -19.50
C ARG A 193 34.08 8.02 -20.46
N TYR A 194 34.89 8.97 -19.99
CA TYR A 194 35.49 10.03 -20.81
C TYR A 194 36.95 10.30 -20.42
N ALA A 195 37.77 9.25 -20.33
CA ALA A 195 39.22 9.35 -20.29
C ALA A 195 39.81 8.48 -21.41
#